data_AF-A0A2S9QDE2-F1
#
_entry.id   AF-A0A2S9QDE2-F1
#
_cell.length_a   1.000
_cell.length_b   1.000
_cell.length_c   1.000
_cell.angle_alpha   90.00
_cell.angle_beta   90.00
_cell.angle_gamma   90.00
#
_symmetry.space_group_name_H-M   'P 1'
#
loop_
_entity.id
_entity.type
_entity.pdbx_description
1 polymer ?
#
loop_
_entity_poly.entity_id
_entity_poly.type
_entity_poly.pdbx_seq_one_letter_code
_entity_poly.pdbx_strand_id
1 'polypeptide(L)'
;MPSSDKSINWPSLITVCSAAILIGTELLGAAWASGWALAGFFQLGPTVEVVLQCVFGLVAFYAIFVFLRQASRVEPIFKREGARS
;
A
#
# COMPACT_ATOMS: atom_id res chain seq x y z
N MET A 1 -5.75 16.05 36.21
CA MET A 1 -5.46 16.31 34.79
C MET A 1 -6.09 15.17 34.00
N PRO A 2 -7.12 15.38 33.17
CA PRO A 2 -7.66 14.29 32.36
C PRO A 2 -6.63 13.93 31.28
N SER A 3 -6.06 12.74 31.41
CA SER A 3 -5.23 12.10 30.39
C SER A 3 -6.07 11.96 29.12
N SER A 4 -5.65 12.60 28.03
CA SER A 4 -6.27 12.42 26.72
C SER A 4 -6.09 10.97 26.28
N ASP A 5 -7.09 10.12 26.53
CA ASP A 5 -7.19 8.78 26.00
C ASP A 5 -7.42 8.90 24.48
N LYS A 6 -6.30 8.96 23.74
CA LYS A 6 -6.31 8.95 22.28
C LYS A 6 -6.53 7.49 21.86
N SER A 7 -7.78 7.05 21.92
CA SER A 7 -8.16 5.70 21.50
C SER A 7 -7.89 5.54 20.00
N ILE A 8 -6.89 4.74 19.67
CA ILE A 8 -6.57 4.36 18.30
C ILE A 8 -7.75 3.55 17.76
N ASN A 9 -8.30 3.93 16.60
CA ASN A 9 -9.36 3.17 15.95
C ASN A 9 -8.80 1.88 15.31
N TRP A 10 -8.45 0.90 16.16
CA TRP A 10 -7.92 -0.42 15.80
C TRP A 10 -8.69 -1.16 14.68
N PRO A 11 -10.03 -1.10 14.60
CA PRO A 11 -10.78 -1.78 13.54
C PRO A 11 -10.40 -1.29 12.14
N SER A 12 -10.24 0.03 11.99
CA SER A 12 -9.89 0.62 10.70
C SER A 12 -8.46 0.29 10.28
N LEU A 13 -7.53 0.26 11.23
CA LEU A 13 -6.16 -0.18 10.96
C LEU A 13 -6.13 -1.61 10.40
N ILE A 14 -6.95 -2.52 10.93
CA ILE A 14 -7.04 -3.90 10.44
C ILE A 14 -7.61 -3.95 9.03
N THR A 15 -8.67 -3.19 8.73
CA THR A 15 -9.25 -3.12 7.38
C THR A 15 -8.27 -2.55 6.36
N VAL A 16 -7.58 -1.47 6.71
CA VAL A 16 -6.57 -0.82 5.86
C VAL A 16 -5.38 -1.73 5.62
N CYS A 17 -4.86 -2.35 6.68
CA CYS A 17 -3.72 -3.25 6.59
C CYS A 17 -4.07 -4.49 5.73
N SER A 18 -5.27 -5.04 5.91
CA SER A 18 -5.77 -6.15 5.08
C SER A 18 -5.87 -5.77 3.61
N ALA A 19 -6.44 -4.60 3.29
CA ALA A 19 -6.56 -4.14 1.92
C ALA A 19 -5.19 -3.80 1.30
N ALA A 20 -4.28 -3.21 2.07
CA ALA A 20 -2.92 -2.91 1.65
C ALA A 20 -2.12 -4.18 1.34
N ILE A 21 -2.24 -5.22 2.17
CA ILE A 21 -1.61 -6.52 1.93
C ILE A 21 -2.19 -7.16 0.68
N LEU A 22 -3.52 -7.25 0.55
CA LEU A 22 -4.20 -7.88 -0.58
C LEU A 22 -3.76 -7.26 -1.91
N ILE A 23 -3.85 -5.93 -2.02
CA ILE A 23 -3.43 -5.19 -3.22
C ILE A 23 -1.91 -5.26 -3.42
N GLY A 24 -1.13 -5.23 -2.34
CA GLY A 24 0.32 -5.33 -2.37
C GLY A 24 0.81 -6.65 -2.96
N THR A 25 0.23 -7.79 -2.55
CA THR A 25 0.58 -9.10 -3.12
C THR A 25 0.25 -9.20 -4.60
N GLU A 26 -0.93 -8.72 -5.01
CA GLU A 26 -1.35 -8.72 -6.42
C GLU A 26 -0.40 -7.88 -7.28
N LEU A 27 -0.08 -6.67 -6.84
CA LEU A 27 0.83 -5.76 -7.55
C LEU A 27 2.26 -6.28 -7.61
N LEU A 28 2.77 -6.86 -6.52
CA LEU A 28 4.12 -7.44 -6.49
C LEU A 28 4.24 -8.64 -7.44
N GLY A 29 3.25 -9.55 -7.43
CA GLY A 29 3.23 -10.69 -8.34
C GLY A 29 3.11 -10.27 -9.80
N ALA A 30 2.20 -9.33 -10.10
CA ALA A 30 2.03 -8.79 -11.45
C ALA A 30 3.26 -8.03 -11.93
N ALA A 31 3.85 -7.19 -11.08
CA ALA A 31 5.11 -6.48 -11.32
C ALA A 31 6.23 -7.44 -11.69
N TRP A 32 6.45 -8.48 -10.88
CA TRP A 32 7.51 -9.46 -11.09
C TRP A 32 7.29 -10.28 -12.38
N ALA A 33 6.07 -10.75 -12.62
CA ALA A 33 5.71 -11.47 -13.84
C ALA A 33 5.87 -10.60 -15.10
N SER A 34 5.45 -9.33 -15.03
CA SER A 34 5.59 -8.38 -16.13
C SER A 34 7.05 -8.04 -16.42
N GLY A 35 7.89 -7.92 -15.39
CA GLY A 35 9.33 -7.71 -15.51
C GLY A 35 10.03 -8.79 -16.32
N TRP A 36 9.75 -10.05 -15.98
CA TRP A 36 10.26 -11.21 -16.72
C TRP A 36 9.71 -11.27 -18.16
N ALA A 37 8.40 -11.09 -18.34
CA ALA A 37 7.75 -11.22 -19.64
C ALA A 37 8.22 -10.15 -20.65
N LEU A 38 8.33 -8.89 -20.23
CA LEU A 38 8.81 -7.81 -21.08
C LEU A 38 10.30 -7.96 -21.42
N ALA A 39 11.15 -8.36 -20.47
CA ALA A 39 12.57 -8.57 -20.73
C ALA A 39 12.82 -9.71 -21.73
N GLY A 40 12.04 -10.79 -21.64
CA GLY A 40 12.06 -11.90 -22.59
C GLY A 40 11.64 -11.49 -23.99
N PHE A 41 10.60 -10.66 -24.14
CA PHE A 41 10.08 -10.23 -25.44
C PHE A 41 11.09 -9.42 -26.26
N PHE A 42 11.93 -8.62 -25.60
CA PHE A 42 12.91 -7.77 -26.27
C PHE A 42 14.33 -8.39 -26.33
N GLN A 43 14.55 -9.61 -25.81
CA GLN A 43 15.87 -10.26 -25.72
C GLN A 43 16.97 -9.38 -25.11
N LEU A 44 16.61 -8.50 -24.15
CA LEU A 44 17.49 -7.43 -23.66
C LEU A 44 18.60 -7.89 -22.70
N GLY A 45 18.74 -9.20 -22.50
CA GLY A 45 19.73 -9.78 -21.61
C GLY A 45 19.43 -9.55 -20.11
N PRO A 46 20.25 -10.14 -19.22
CA PRO A 46 19.96 -10.20 -17.78
C PRO A 46 19.90 -8.81 -17.11
N THR A 47 20.64 -7.84 -17.64
CA THR A 47 20.74 -6.50 -17.06
C THR A 47 19.40 -5.76 -17.12
N VAL A 48 18.69 -5.83 -18.25
CA VAL A 48 17.44 -5.10 -18.41
C VAL A 48 16.29 -5.77 -17.66
N GLU A 49 16.31 -7.10 -17.52
CA GLU A 49 15.36 -7.83 -16.68
C GLU A 49 15.38 -7.32 -15.23
N VAL A 50 16.58 -7.16 -14.66
CA VAL A 50 16.76 -6.62 -13.31
C VAL A 50 16.29 -5.16 -13.22
N VAL A 51 16.62 -4.33 -14.23
CA VAL A 51 16.14 -2.93 -14.26
C VAL A 51 14.61 -2.87 -14.29
N LEU A 52 13.97 -3.72 -15.10
CA LEU A 52 12.53 -3.75 -15.22
C LEU A 52 11.85 -4.25 -13.93
N GLN A 53 12.40 -5.29 -13.29
CA GLN A 53 11.97 -5.73 -11.97
C GLN A 53 12.13 -4.63 -10.91
N CYS A 54 13.24 -3.88 -10.90
CA CYS A 54 13.43 -2.75 -10.00
C CYS A 54 12.40 -1.63 -10.24
N VAL A 55 12.14 -1.28 -11.50
CA VAL A 55 11.13 -0.26 -11.85
C VAL A 55 9.74 -0.70 -11.42
N PHE A 56 9.34 -1.93 -11.75
CA PHE A 56 8.04 -2.46 -11.37
C PHE A 56 7.90 -2.63 -9.84
N GLY A 57 8.97 -3.03 -9.16
CA GLY A 57 9.02 -3.08 -7.70
C GLY A 57 8.85 -1.71 -7.05
N LEU A 58 9.49 -0.66 -7.60
CA LEU A 58 9.30 0.71 -7.14
C LEU A 58 7.87 1.21 -7.37
N VAL A 59 7.24 0.85 -8.49
CA VAL A 59 5.84 1.17 -8.77
C VAL A 59 4.91 0.47 -7.77
N ALA A 60 5.14 -0.82 -7.49
CA ALA A 60 4.37 -1.56 -6.48
C ALA A 60 4.53 -0.94 -5.08
N PHE A 61 5.75 -0.56 -4.70
CA PHE A 61 6.02 0.11 -3.43
C PHE A 61 5.32 1.47 -3.32
N TYR A 62 5.36 2.26 -4.40
CA TYR A 62 4.67 3.54 -4.47
C TYR A 62 3.14 3.38 -4.38
N ALA A 63 2.57 2.38 -5.03
CA ALA A 63 1.15 2.08 -4.94
C ALA A 63 0.71 1.74 -3.50
N ILE A 64 1.48 0.93 -2.78
CA ILE A 64 1.25 0.64 -1.36
C ILE A 64 1.32 1.93 -0.52
N PHE A 65 2.30 2.79 -0.78
CA PHE A 65 2.44 4.07 -0.07
C PHE A 65 1.24 5.00 -0.30
N VAL A 66 0.78 5.13 -1.55
CA VAL A 66 -0.42 5.93 -1.88
C VAL A 66 -1.67 5.33 -1.25
N PHE A 67 -1.80 4.00 -1.26
CA PHE A 67 -2.93 3.31 -0.64
C PHE A 67 -2.97 3.57 0.87
N LEU A 68 -1.84 3.42 1.56
CA LEU A 68 -1.69 3.77 2.99
C LEU A 68 -2.06 5.23 3.27
N ARG A 69 -1.63 6.15 2.40
CA ARG A 69 -1.93 7.58 2.54
C ARG A 69 -3.42 7.89 2.33
N GLN A 70 -4.06 7.27 1.33
CA GLN A 70 -5.48 7.47 1.06
C GLN A 70 -6.35 6.83 2.14
N ALA A 71 -5.98 5.65 2.61
CA ALA A 71 -6.61 5.00 3.74
C ALA A 71 -6.56 5.87 5.02
N SER A 72 -5.39 6.46 5.31
CA SER A 72 -5.22 7.40 6.43
C SER A 72 -6.05 8.69 6.29
N ARG A 73 -6.56 8.98 5.09
CA ARG A 73 -7.34 10.18 4.78
C ARG A 73 -8.86 9.95 4.80
N VAL A 74 -9.31 8.71 4.59
CA VAL A 74 -10.74 8.35 4.52
C VAL A 74 -11.36 8.18 5.92
N GLU A 75 -10.57 7.91 6.96
CA GLU A 75 -11.06 7.94 8.34
C GLU A 75 -10.39 9.03 9.20
N PRO A 76 -11.11 10.10 9.56
CA PRO A 76 -10.64 11.04 10.57
C PRO A 76 -10.56 10.32 11.93
N ILE A 77 -9.36 10.29 12.49
CA ILE A 77 -8.94 9.65 13.77
C ILE A 77 -9.69 10.19 15.01
N PHE A 78 -10.72 11.03 14.85
CA PHE A 78 -11.46 11.65 15.93
C PHE A 78 -12.96 11.36 15.83
N LYS A 79 -13.43 10.38 16.62
CA LYS A 79 -14.83 10.30 17.01
C LYS A 79 -15.10 11.45 17.98
N ARG A 80 -15.79 12.50 17.54
CA ARG A 80 -16.32 13.53 18.45
C ARG A 80 -17.53 12.92 19.17
N GLU A 81 -17.30 12.29 20.32
CA GLU A 81 -18.39 12.04 21.28
C GLU A 81 -18.57 13.31 22.10
N GLY A 82 -19.60 14.10 21.77
CA GLY A 82 -19.84 15.37 22.46
C GLY A 82 -20.97 16.20 21.89
N ALA A 83 -22.12 15.58 21.60
CA ALA A 83 -23.37 16.30 21.39
C ALA A 83 -24.44 15.68 22.29
N ARG A 84 -24.33 15.97 23.59
CA ARG A 84 -25.46 15.88 24.52
C ARG A 84 -25.58 17.21 25.25
N SER A 85 -26.62 17.96 24.91
CA SER A 85 -27.34 18.88 25.79
C SER A 85 -28.75 19.00 25.26
#